data_AF-A0AAV8X9S5-F1
#
_entry.id   AF-A0AAV8X9S5-F1
#
_cell.length_a   1.000
_cell.length_b   1.000
_cell.length_c   1.000
_cell.angle_alpha   90.00
_cell.angle_beta   90.00
_cell.angle_gamma   90.00
#
_symmetry.space_group_name_H-M   'P 1'
#
loop_
_entity.id
_entity.type
_entity.pdbx_description
1 polymer ?
#
loop_
_entity_poly.entity_id
_entity_poly.type
_entity_poly.pdbx_seq_one_letter_code
_entity_poly.pdbx_strand_id
1 'polypeptide(L)'
;MWLVSIHKVNSWLTLSCLIGLGLSLYAYTVELQVEMDDKYQPMCDIHPHVSCSKAFKSDYGKGMGIFGKDSVLHKPNSLFGLMFYSMIATLGMQKV
;
A
#
# COMPACT_ATOMS: atom_id res chain seq x y z
N MET A 1 14.64 19.10 -25.71
CA MET A 1 13.68 18.96 -24.59
C MET A 1 12.96 17.64 -24.81
N TRP A 2 12.99 16.77 -23.81
CA TRP A 2 12.79 15.32 -23.90
C TRP A 2 11.43 14.84 -24.44
N LEU A 3 11.45 14.06 -25.53
CA LEU A 3 10.37 13.18 -25.96
C LEU A 3 10.55 11.82 -25.29
N VAL A 4 10.22 11.69 -24.00
CA VAL A 4 10.06 10.34 -23.43
C VAL A 4 8.83 9.71 -24.08
N SER A 5 9.00 8.55 -24.72
CA SER A 5 7.86 7.82 -25.29
C SER A 5 6.87 7.44 -24.20
N ILE A 6 5.60 7.82 -24.39
CA ILE A 6 4.49 7.51 -23.46
C ILE A 6 4.43 6.01 -23.15
N HIS A 7 4.70 5.13 -24.12
CA HIS A 7 4.74 3.69 -23.88
C HIS A 7 5.82 3.26 -22.90
N LYS A 8 7.01 3.90 -22.95
CA LYS A 8 8.08 3.62 -21.97
C LYS A 8 7.69 4.08 -20.57
N VAL A 9 7.06 5.26 -20.47
CA VAL A 9 6.54 5.77 -19.19
C VAL A 9 5.48 4.83 -18.63
N ASN A 10 4.49 4.44 -19.44
CA ASN A 10 3.40 3.56 -19.02
C ASN A 10 3.90 2.17 -18.61
N SER A 11 4.89 1.62 -19.31
CA SER A 11 5.50 0.34 -18.95
C SER A 11 6.20 0.42 -17.58
N TRP A 12 7.00 1.46 -17.35
CA TRP A 12 7.65 1.69 -16.05
C TRP A 12 6.64 1.96 -14.93
N LEU A 13 5.60 2.74 -15.22
CA LEU A 13 4.52 3.04 -14.29
C LEU A 13 3.78 1.76 -13.90
N THR A 14 3.45 0.92 -14.88
CA THR A 14 2.75 -0.37 -14.64
C THR A 14 3.62 -1.28 -13.78
N LEU A 15 4.92 -1.41 -14.09
CA LEU A 15 5.84 -2.19 -13.28
C LEU A 15 5.91 -1.68 -11.83
N SER A 16 6.01 -0.36 -11.64
CA SER A 16 6.02 0.27 -10.32
C SER A 16 4.71 0.00 -9.56
N CYS A 17 3.56 0.01 -10.25
CA CYS A 17 2.26 -0.31 -9.66
C CYS A 17 2.16 -1.78 -9.26
N LEU A 18 2.72 -2.72 -10.03
CA LEU A 18 2.73 -4.14 -9.66
C LEU A 18 3.54 -4.37 -8.38
N ILE A 19 4.69 -3.69 -8.23
CA ILE A 19 5.49 -3.74 -7.00
C ILE A 19 4.70 -3.11 -5.84
N GLY A 20 4.11 -1.93 -6.05
CA GLY A 20 3.28 -1.25 -5.05
C GLY A 20 2.06 -2.07 -4.62
N LEU A 21 1.43 -2.79 -5.55
CA LEU A 21 0.33 -3.70 -5.28
C LEU A 21 0.78 -4.87 -4.40
N GLY A 22 1.92 -5.49 -4.71
CA GLY A 22 2.50 -6.56 -3.90
C GLY A 22 2.84 -6.09 -2.48
N LEU A 23 3.46 -4.92 -2.34
CA LEU A 23 3.74 -4.31 -1.03
C LEU A 23 2.47 -3.95 -0.26
N SER A 24 1.43 -3.46 -0.94
CA SER A 24 0.15 -3.14 -0.32
C SER A 24 -0.60 -4.38 0.14
N LEU A 25 -0.55 -5.48 -0.63
CA LEU A 25 -1.09 -6.77 -0.23
C LEU A 25 -0.40 -7.27 1.03
N TYR A 26 0.93 -7.23 1.05
CA TYR A 26 1.71 -7.63 2.21
C TYR A 26 1.44 -6.74 3.42
N ALA A 27 1.36 -5.42 3.26
CA ALA A 27 1.00 -4.52 4.35
C ALA A 27 -0.40 -4.82 4.90
N TYR A 28 -1.37 -5.11 4.03
CA TYR A 28 -2.72 -5.48 4.43
C TYR A 28 -2.76 -6.79 5.22
N THR A 29 -2.03 -7.81 4.78
CA THR A 29 -1.95 -9.08 5.53
C THR A 29 -1.26 -8.92 6.87
N VAL A 30 -0.17 -8.13 6.93
CA VAL A 30 0.51 -7.82 8.19
C VAL A 30 -0.43 -7.10 9.14
N GLU A 31 -1.13 -6.07 8.68
CA GLU A 31 -2.06 -5.28 9.51
C GLU A 31 -3.16 -6.16 10.12
N LEU A 32 -3.76 -7.05 9.34
CA LEU A 32 -4.73 -8.02 9.85
C LEU A 32 -4.12 -9.00 10.86
N GLN A 33 -2.92 -9.52 10.60
CA GLN A 33 -2.30 -10.49 11.50
C GLN A 33 -1.86 -9.86 12.82
N VAL A 34 -1.29 -8.66 12.79
CA VAL A 34 -0.89 -7.96 14.02
C VAL A 34 -2.10 -7.52 14.86
N GLU A 35 -3.28 -7.36 14.27
CA GLU A 35 -4.54 -7.11 14.98
C GLU A 35 -5.11 -8.37 15.65
N MET A 36 -4.92 -9.54 15.04
CA MET A 36 -5.40 -10.81 15.57
C MET A 36 -4.46 -11.46 16.59
N ASP A 37 -3.15 -11.29 16.40
CA ASP A 37 -2.11 -11.89 17.24
C ASP A 37 -1.00 -10.88 17.55
N ASP A 38 -0.95 -10.44 18.81
CA ASP A 38 0.09 -9.52 19.29
C ASP A 38 1.50 -10.12 19.31
N LYS A 39 1.64 -11.45 19.18
CA LYS A 39 2.94 -12.13 19.06
C LYS A 39 3.43 -12.26 17.63
N TYR A 40 2.59 -11.94 16.65
CA TYR A 40 2.99 -11.99 15.24
C TYR A 40 4.14 -11.01 14.97
N GLN A 41 5.17 -11.48 14.27
CA GLN A 41 6.35 -10.70 13.89
C GLN A 41 6.48 -10.69 12.36
N PRO A 42 6.11 -9.58 11.69
CA PRO A 42 6.23 -9.49 10.24
C PRO A 42 7.68 -9.34 9.79
N MET A 43 7.98 -9.78 8.56
CA MET A 43 9.33 -9.64 7.96
C MET A 43 9.80 -8.19 7.83
N CYS A 44 8.88 -7.22 7.81
CA CYS A 44 9.21 -5.80 7.72
C CYS A 44 9.55 -5.14 9.08
N ASP A 45 9.51 -5.90 10.17
CA ASP A 45 10.08 -5.48 11.46
C ASP A 45 11.57 -5.86 11.50
N ILE A 46 12.41 -4.97 10.97
CA ILE A 46 13.86 -5.22 10.79
C ILE A 46 14.65 -4.85 12.05
N HIS A 47 14.21 -3.84 12.77
CA HIS A 47 14.90 -3.29 13.94
C HIS A 47 13.88 -2.68 14.91
N PRO A 48 14.17 -2.57 16.22
CA PRO A 48 13.26 -1.89 17.16
C PRO A 48 12.80 -0.48 16.75
N HIS A 49 13.64 0.24 15.98
CA HIS A 49 13.35 1.56 15.42
C HIS A 49 12.83 1.53 13.96
N VAL A 50 12.85 0.38 13.29
CA VAL A 50 12.35 0.17 11.93
C VAL A 50 11.33 -0.96 11.98
N SER A 51 10.09 -0.61 12.31
CA SER A 51 9.00 -1.56 12.53
C SER A 51 7.74 -1.11 11.79
N CYS A 52 7.33 -1.92 10.82
CA CYS A 52 6.09 -1.74 10.08
C CYS A 52 4.88 -2.05 10.97
N SER A 53 4.97 -3.02 11.89
CA SER A 53 3.86 -3.36 12.79
C SER A 53 3.50 -2.18 13.70
N LYS A 54 4.52 -1.49 14.26
CA LYS A 54 4.31 -0.25 15.03
C LYS A 54 3.69 0.85 14.18
N ALA A 55 4.13 1.00 12.93
CA ALA A 55 3.58 2.01 12.02
C ALA A 55 2.11 1.73 11.68
N PHE A 56 1.76 0.48 11.35
CA PHE A 56 0.39 0.09 11.00
C PHE A 56 -0.57 0.11 12.20
N LYS A 57 -0.08 -0.19 13.42
CA LYS A 57 -0.87 -0.06 14.66
C LYS A 57 -1.06 1.39 15.14
N SER A 58 -0.36 2.36 14.55
CA SER A 58 -0.49 3.76 14.96
C SER A 58 -1.85 4.36 14.59
N ASP A 59 -2.20 5.49 15.19
CA ASP A 59 -3.42 6.24 14.84
C ASP A 59 -3.45 6.68 13.35
N TYR A 60 -2.31 6.68 12.67
CA TYR A 60 -2.18 7.00 11.26
C TYR A 60 -2.28 5.79 10.34
N GLY A 61 -2.25 4.56 10.87
CA GLY A 61 -2.26 3.31 10.08
C GLY A 61 -3.59 3.05 9.36
N LYS A 62 -4.68 3.64 9.87
CA LYS A 62 -6.03 3.54 9.30
C LYS A 62 -6.60 4.90 8.94
N GLY A 63 -7.40 4.92 7.87
CA GLY A 63 -8.12 6.11 7.44
C GLY A 63 -7.19 7.31 7.17
N MET A 64 -5.93 7.05 6.85
CA MET A 64 -4.85 8.04 6.70
C MET A 64 -4.59 8.90 7.95
N GLY A 65 -5.14 8.52 9.12
CA GLY A 65 -5.17 9.37 10.31
C GLY A 65 -6.11 10.58 10.19
N ILE A 66 -6.95 10.64 9.15
CA ILE A 66 -7.88 11.75 8.87
C ILE A 66 -9.33 11.29 9.12
N PHE A 67 -9.65 10.06 8.74
CA PHE A 67 -10.98 9.48 8.97
C PHE A 67 -11.07 8.89 10.37
N GLY A 68 -11.99 9.43 11.18
CA GLY A 68 -12.27 8.92 12.54
C GLY A 68 -12.86 7.50 12.54
N LYS A 69 -12.81 6.83 13.69
CA LYS A 69 -13.17 5.40 13.86
C LYS A 69 -14.59 5.04 13.42
N ASP A 70 -15.53 5.98 13.50
CA ASP A 70 -16.92 5.77 13.09
C ASP A 70 -17.14 5.88 11.57
N SER A 71 -16.12 6.32 10.82
CA SER A 71 -16.20 6.46 9.37
C SER A 71 -16.08 5.10 8.67
N VAL A 72 -16.88 4.90 7.61
CA VAL A 72 -16.74 3.76 6.69
C VAL A 72 -15.34 3.72 6.05
N LEU A 73 -14.69 4.88 5.93
CA LEU A 73 -13.34 5.05 5.39
C LEU A 73 -12.23 4.83 6.44
N HIS A 74 -12.58 4.49 7.69
CA HIS A 74 -11.61 4.07 8.70
C HIS A 74 -11.16 2.62 8.43
N LYS A 75 -10.42 2.45 7.34
CA LYS A 75 -9.87 1.19 6.87
C LYS A 75 -8.35 1.25 6.84
N PRO A 76 -7.66 0.09 6.87
CA PRO A 76 -6.23 -0.01 6.62
C PRO A 76 -5.75 0.87 5.47
N ASN A 77 -4.70 1.65 5.66
CA ASN A 77 -4.12 2.47 4.58
C ASN A 77 -3.70 1.62 3.38
N SER A 78 -3.23 0.41 3.67
CA SER A 78 -2.88 -0.63 2.71
C SER A 78 -4.04 -0.97 1.76
N LEU A 79 -5.30 -0.92 2.21
CA LEU A 79 -6.48 -1.14 1.35
C LEU A 79 -6.64 -0.05 0.29
N PHE A 80 -6.37 1.21 0.64
CA PHE A 80 -6.36 2.31 -0.34
C PHE A 80 -5.21 2.15 -1.33
N GLY A 81 -4.05 1.69 -0.87
CA GLY A 81 -2.93 1.32 -1.74
C GLY A 81 -3.30 0.22 -2.74
N LEU A 82 -3.96 -0.85 -2.28
CA LEU A 82 -4.46 -1.92 -3.15
C LEU A 82 -5.36 -1.39 -4.26
N MET A 83 -6.34 -0.56 -3.91
CA MET A 83 -7.25 0.06 -4.88
C MET A 83 -6.50 0.96 -5.86
N PHE A 84 -5.63 1.83 -5.34
CA PHE A 84 -4.87 2.79 -6.14
C PHE A 84 -3.96 2.09 -7.16
N TYR A 85 -3.09 1.17 -6.71
CA TYR A 85 -2.15 0.51 -7.61
C TYR A 85 -2.86 -0.39 -8.63
N SER A 86 -3.97 -1.03 -8.26
CA SER A 86 -4.80 -1.79 -9.22
C SER A 86 -5.40 -0.88 -10.29
N MET A 87 -5.96 0.26 -9.89
CA MET A 87 -6.56 1.22 -10.82
C MET A 87 -5.51 1.82 -11.76
N ILE A 88 -4.37 2.27 -11.25
CA ILE A 88 -3.32 2.86 -12.09
C ILE A 88 -2.67 1.82 -13.01
N ALA A 89 -2.45 0.59 -12.54
CA ALA A 89 -1.92 -0.48 -13.39
C ALA A 89 -2.86 -0.78 -14.57
N THR A 90 -4.17 -0.87 -14.33
CA THR A 90 -5.14 -1.15 -15.40
C THR A 90 -5.25 0.01 -16.41
N LEU A 91 -5.24 1.26 -15.94
CA LEU A 91 -5.20 2.44 -16.81
C LEU A 91 -3.89 2.52 -17.62
N GLY A 92 -2.74 2.21 -17.01
CA GLY A 92 -1.44 2.21 -17.67
C GLY A 92 -1.30 1.19 -18.80
N MET A 93 -2.11 0.12 -18.77
CA MET A 93 -2.16 -0.93 -19.80
C MET A 93 -3.08 -0.60 -20.99
N GLN A 94 -3.83 0.51 -20.95
CA GLN A 94 -4.67 0.91 -22.07
C GLN A 94 -3.79 1.25 -23.29
N LYS A 95 -4.06 0.57 -24.42
CA LYS A 95 -3.45 0.91 -25.70
C LYS A 95 -4.09 2.20 -26.19
N VAL A 96 -3.33 3.29 -26.15
CA VAL A 96 -3.61 4.54 -26.86
C VAL A 96 -3.09 4.40 -28.29
#